data_AF-A0A954WAI4-F1
#
_entry.id   AF-A0A954WAI4-F1
#
_cell.length_a   1.000
_cell.length_b   1.000
_cell.length_c   1.000
_cell.angle_alpha   90.00
_cell.angle_beta   90.00
_cell.angle_gamma   90.00
#
_symmetry.space_group_name_H-M   'P 1'
#
loop_
_entity.id
_entity.type
_entity.pdbx_description
1 polymer ?
#
loop_
_entity_poly.entity_id
_entity_poly.type
_entity_poly.pdbx_seq_one_letter_code
_entity_poly.pdbx_strand_id
1 'polypeptide(L)'
;MLLGQGLSAQAASLLVVTVLVVVVLLVVFAVFASYFKLWIQSVLTGASVTIFDLLGMTFRKVNAKVIVTSKIMAVQAGLNEDTGITSKALEAHFLAGGNVPLVIRSLIAARKAKIVDLTFREATAIDLAGRNVLEAVQTSVYPKVIDCPARGSAKHSLDAVAKDGIQL
;
A
#
# COMPACT_ATOMS: atom_id res chain seq x y z
N MET A 1 -19.28 -61.03 -14.94
CA MET A 1 -17.99 -60.32 -14.79
C MET A 1 -18.06 -58.83 -15.16
N LEU A 2 -19.22 -58.25 -15.54
CA LEU A 2 -19.34 -56.86 -16.04
C LEU A 2 -19.96 -55.85 -15.05
N LEU A 3 -20.42 -56.27 -13.87
CA LEU A 3 -21.05 -55.37 -12.88
C LEU A 3 -20.06 -54.69 -11.92
N GLY A 4 -18.80 -55.13 -11.88
CA GLY A 4 -17.80 -54.61 -10.92
C GLY A 4 -17.06 -53.33 -11.37
N GLN A 5 -17.03 -53.03 -12.68
CA GLN A 5 -16.28 -51.87 -13.21
C GLN A 5 -17.04 -50.55 -13.11
N GLY A 6 -18.38 -50.58 -13.08
CA GLY A 6 -19.21 -49.38 -12.92
C GLY A 6 -19.11 -48.76 -11.52
N LEU A 7 -19.03 -49.61 -10.48
CA LEU A 7 -18.91 -49.15 -9.09
C LEU A 7 -17.55 -48.51 -8.79
N SER A 8 -16.44 -49.03 -9.35
CA SER A 8 -15.10 -48.45 -9.14
C SER A 8 -14.92 -47.11 -9.86
N ALA A 9 -15.49 -46.97 -11.07
CA ALA A 9 -15.47 -45.70 -11.80
C ALA A 9 -16.35 -44.63 -11.12
N GLN A 10 -17.54 -45.02 -10.62
CA GLN A 10 -18.38 -44.13 -9.81
C GLN A 10 -17.69 -43.73 -8.49
N ALA A 11 -17.08 -44.67 -7.78
CA ALA A 11 -16.33 -44.37 -6.55
C ALA A 11 -15.12 -43.45 -6.80
N ALA A 12 -14.39 -43.64 -7.89
CA ALA A 12 -13.30 -42.74 -8.30
C ALA A 12 -13.81 -41.33 -8.63
N SER A 13 -14.93 -41.22 -9.36
CA SER A 13 -15.55 -39.91 -9.66
C SER A 13 -16.05 -39.18 -8.40
N LEU A 14 -16.64 -39.90 -7.44
CA LEU A 14 -17.08 -39.34 -6.15
C LEU A 14 -15.90 -38.89 -5.30
N LEU A 15 -14.79 -39.64 -5.27
CA LEU A 15 -13.58 -39.21 -4.58
C LEU A 15 -12.99 -37.93 -5.19
N VAL A 16 -12.92 -37.83 -6.53
CA VAL A 16 -12.44 -36.62 -7.21
C VAL A 16 -13.34 -35.41 -6.90
N VAL A 17 -14.67 -35.59 -6.95
CA VAL A 17 -15.62 -34.52 -6.59
C VAL A 17 -15.49 -34.14 -5.11
N THR A 18 -15.33 -35.12 -4.22
CA THR A 18 -15.16 -34.85 -2.78
C THR A 18 -13.88 -34.08 -2.50
N VAL A 19 -12.76 -34.47 -3.13
CA VAL A 19 -11.49 -33.73 -3.02
C VAL A 19 -11.64 -32.32 -3.57
N LEU A 20 -12.30 -32.14 -4.72
CA LEU A 20 -12.55 -30.82 -5.30
C LEU A 20 -13.37 -29.93 -4.35
N VAL A 21 -14.46 -30.46 -3.78
CA VAL A 21 -15.31 -29.74 -2.83
C VAL A 21 -14.52 -29.35 -1.58
N VAL A 22 -13.72 -30.26 -1.03
CA VAL A 22 -12.85 -29.99 0.13
C VAL A 22 -11.85 -28.88 -0.20
N VAL A 23 -11.21 -28.91 -1.36
CA VAL A 23 -10.27 -27.88 -1.80
C VAL A 23 -10.96 -26.51 -1.92
N VAL A 24 -12.14 -26.46 -2.54
CA VAL A 24 -12.92 -25.21 -2.67
C VAL A 24 -13.30 -24.67 -1.28
N LEU A 25 -13.76 -25.54 -0.37
CA LEU A 25 -14.09 -25.16 1.01
C LEU A 25 -12.87 -24.61 1.76
N LEU A 26 -11.70 -25.22 1.58
CA LEU A 26 -10.45 -24.79 2.20
C LEU A 26 -10.01 -23.41 1.67
N VAL A 27 -10.16 -23.16 0.36
CA VAL A 27 -9.87 -21.84 -0.24
C VAL A 27 -10.82 -20.78 0.31
N VAL A 28 -12.12 -21.06 0.37
CA VAL A 28 -13.11 -20.12 0.93
C VAL A 28 -12.81 -19.82 2.41
N PHE A 29 -12.48 -20.85 3.20
CA PHE A 29 -12.10 -20.69 4.59
C PHE A 29 -10.82 -19.86 4.75
N ALA A 30 -9.80 -20.10 3.92
CA ALA A 30 -8.56 -19.33 3.95
C ALA A 30 -8.76 -17.85 3.61
N VAL A 31 -9.65 -17.55 2.66
CA VAL A 31 -10.05 -16.17 2.34
C VAL A 31 -10.73 -15.55 3.56
N PHE A 32 -11.74 -16.20 4.13
CA PHE A 32 -12.47 -15.69 5.29
C PHE A 32 -11.54 -15.44 6.50
N ALA A 33 -10.63 -16.38 6.77
CA ALA A 33 -9.61 -16.24 7.82
C ALA A 33 -8.68 -15.04 7.57
N SER A 34 -8.34 -14.74 6.32
CA SER A 34 -7.50 -13.59 5.96
C SER A 34 -8.18 -12.25 6.26
N TYR A 35 -9.49 -12.13 5.98
CA TYR A 35 -10.27 -10.93 6.34
C TYR A 35 -10.39 -10.78 7.85
N PHE A 36 -10.65 -11.89 8.56
CA PHE A 36 -10.74 -11.88 10.02
C PHE A 36 -9.41 -11.45 10.67
N LYS A 37 -8.29 -11.93 10.14
CA LYS A 37 -6.95 -11.52 10.57
C LYS A 37 -6.68 -10.03 10.35
N LEU A 38 -7.15 -9.44 9.25
CA LEU A 38 -7.02 -8.00 8.98
C LEU A 38 -7.86 -7.16 9.95
N TRP A 39 -9.08 -7.61 10.24
CA TRP A 39 -9.93 -6.94 11.21
C TRP A 39 -9.32 -6.95 12.60
N ILE A 40 -8.85 -8.10 13.10
CA ILE A 40 -8.17 -8.19 14.39
C ILE A 40 -6.98 -7.23 14.45
N GLN A 41 -6.15 -7.19 13.40
CA GLN A 41 -5.01 -6.26 13.34
C GLN A 41 -5.45 -4.80 13.47
N SER A 42 -6.52 -4.39 12.78
CA SER A 42 -7.04 -3.01 12.86
C SER A 42 -7.58 -2.65 14.24
N VAL A 43 -8.23 -3.60 14.94
CA VAL A 43 -8.77 -3.37 16.28
C VAL A 43 -7.65 -3.26 17.31
N LEU A 44 -6.68 -4.17 17.26
CA LEU A 44 -5.53 -4.18 18.20
C LEU A 44 -4.66 -2.92 18.08
N THR A 45 -4.59 -2.31 16.89
CA THR A 45 -3.79 -1.12 16.64
C THR A 45 -4.58 0.18 16.77
N GLY A 46 -5.87 0.11 17.11
CA GLY A 46 -6.72 1.30 17.23
C GLY A 46 -6.98 2.01 15.90
N ALA A 47 -6.84 1.31 14.78
CA ALA A 47 -7.05 1.87 13.45
C ALA A 47 -8.53 2.08 13.09
N SER A 48 -9.47 1.83 14.00
CA SER A 48 -10.91 2.12 13.84
C SER A 48 -11.46 1.71 12.46
N VAL A 49 -11.18 0.47 12.02
CA VAL A 49 -11.77 -0.09 10.79
C VAL A 49 -12.78 -1.15 11.19
N THR A 50 -14.03 -0.94 10.80
CA THR A 50 -15.10 -1.87 11.15
C THR A 50 -15.17 -3.01 10.13
N ILE A 51 -15.71 -4.17 10.52
CA ILE A 51 -16.05 -5.26 9.58
C ILE A 51 -16.92 -4.76 8.42
N PHE A 52 -17.85 -3.85 8.68
CA PHE A 52 -18.68 -3.23 7.65
C PHE A 52 -17.86 -2.40 6.65
N ASP A 53 -16.79 -1.74 7.09
CA ASP A 53 -15.89 -1.00 6.19
C ASP A 53 -15.11 -1.96 5.29
N LEU A 54 -14.60 -3.07 5.82
CA LEU A 54 -13.90 -4.10 5.03
C LEU A 54 -14.81 -4.71 3.96
N LEU A 55 -16.08 -4.96 4.33
CA LEU A 55 -17.08 -5.45 3.39
C LEU A 55 -17.38 -4.38 2.32
N GLY A 56 -17.54 -3.13 2.74
CA GLY A 56 -17.74 -1.98 1.84
C GLY A 56 -16.58 -1.77 0.86
N MET A 57 -15.33 -1.93 1.30
CA MET A 57 -14.15 -1.87 0.44
C MET A 57 -14.18 -2.97 -0.62
N THR A 58 -14.61 -4.18 -0.25
CA THR A 58 -14.73 -5.31 -1.18
C THR A 58 -15.76 -5.02 -2.28
N PHE A 59 -16.92 -4.45 -1.94
CA PHE A 59 -17.93 -4.04 -2.94
C PHE A 59 -17.43 -2.92 -3.86
N ARG A 60 -16.64 -1.97 -3.34
CA ARG A 60 -16.04 -0.88 -4.12
C ARG A 60 -14.79 -1.30 -4.91
N LYS A 61 -14.45 -2.60 -4.92
CA LYS A 61 -13.22 -3.15 -5.54
C LYS A 61 -11.93 -2.49 -5.04
N VAL A 62 -11.92 -2.05 -3.80
CA VAL A 62 -10.74 -1.49 -3.13
C VAL A 62 -9.99 -2.61 -2.41
N ASN A 63 -8.66 -2.62 -2.49
CA ASN A 63 -7.85 -3.61 -1.79
C ASN A 63 -7.81 -3.30 -0.28
N ALA A 64 -8.69 -3.94 0.49
CA ALA A 64 -8.81 -3.75 1.93
C ALA A 64 -7.48 -3.98 2.68
N LYS A 65 -6.64 -4.91 2.23
CA LYS A 65 -5.33 -5.17 2.85
C LYS A 65 -4.43 -3.94 2.77
N VAL A 66 -4.37 -3.28 1.62
CA VAL A 66 -3.54 -2.10 1.40
C VAL A 66 -4.01 -0.94 2.27
N ILE A 67 -5.32 -0.70 2.33
CA ILE A 67 -5.91 0.38 3.13
C ILE A 67 -5.69 0.14 4.62
N VAL A 68 -5.98 -1.05 5.13
CA VAL A 68 -5.81 -1.39 6.55
C VAL A 68 -4.34 -1.28 6.95
N THR A 69 -3.41 -1.89 6.21
CA THR A 69 -1.99 -1.79 6.55
C THR A 69 -1.49 -0.34 6.52
N SER A 70 -1.95 0.46 5.55
CA SER A 70 -1.59 1.89 5.47
C SER A 70 -2.18 2.70 6.63
N LYS A 71 -3.43 2.43 7.03
CA LYS A 71 -4.05 3.08 8.19
C LYS A 71 -3.36 2.70 9.50
N ILE A 72 -2.97 1.44 9.66
CA ILE A 72 -2.19 0.97 10.82
C ILE A 72 -0.85 1.72 10.91
N MET A 73 -0.12 1.84 9.79
CA MET A 73 1.14 2.60 9.76
C MET A 73 0.93 4.07 10.14
N ALA A 74 -0.14 4.70 9.67
CA ALA A 74 -0.47 6.09 9.99
C ALA A 74 -0.74 6.28 11.49
N VAL A 75 -1.59 5.44 12.08
CA VAL A 75 -1.94 5.51 13.52
C VAL A 75 -0.72 5.26 14.40
N GLN A 76 0.12 4.27 14.06
CA GLN A 76 1.36 4.00 14.79
C GLN A 76 2.38 5.16 14.71
N ALA A 77 2.29 6.00 13.68
CA ALA A 77 3.11 7.20 13.54
C ALA A 77 2.48 8.45 14.19
N GLY A 78 1.35 8.31 14.88
CA GLY A 78 0.60 9.42 15.47
C GLY A 78 -0.11 10.31 14.45
N LEU A 79 -0.29 9.81 13.22
CA LEU A 79 -1.14 10.44 12.21
C LEU A 79 -2.58 9.93 12.42
N ASN A 80 -3.36 10.69 13.19
CA ASN A 80 -4.71 10.32 13.59
C ASN A 80 -5.77 10.88 12.62
N GLU A 81 -7.04 10.58 12.89
CA GLU A 81 -8.19 11.09 12.12
C GLU A 81 -8.25 12.63 12.12
N ASP A 82 -7.70 13.28 13.14
CA ASP A 82 -7.56 14.75 13.23
C ASP A 82 -6.70 15.36 12.11
N THR A 83 -5.74 14.58 11.58
CA THR A 83 -4.91 14.97 10.42
C THR A 83 -5.60 14.73 9.07
N GLY A 84 -6.88 14.35 9.07
CA GLY A 84 -7.69 14.11 7.87
C GLY A 84 -7.48 12.72 7.24
N ILE A 85 -6.69 11.85 7.87
CA ILE A 85 -6.41 10.48 7.40
C ILE A 85 -7.53 9.55 7.85
N THR A 86 -8.69 9.66 7.19
CA THR A 86 -9.82 8.76 7.40
C THR A 86 -9.73 7.55 6.47
N SER A 87 -10.38 6.44 6.83
CA SER A 87 -10.52 5.27 5.94
C SER A 87 -11.12 5.65 4.59
N LYS A 88 -12.16 6.49 4.60
CA LYS A 88 -12.78 7.03 3.38
C LYS A 88 -11.82 7.86 2.53
N ALA A 89 -10.96 8.68 3.12
CA ALA A 89 -9.98 9.47 2.38
C ALA A 89 -8.91 8.60 1.72
N LEU A 90 -8.44 7.55 2.42
CA LEU A 90 -7.51 6.57 1.86
C LEU A 90 -8.16 5.76 0.72
N GLU A 91 -9.42 5.37 0.88
CA GLU A 91 -10.19 4.69 -0.16
C GLU A 91 -10.40 5.60 -1.38
N ALA A 92 -10.74 6.88 -1.18
CA ALA A 92 -10.91 7.84 -2.26
C ALA A 92 -9.62 8.04 -3.05
N HIS A 93 -8.47 8.14 -2.37
CA HIS A 93 -7.17 8.24 -3.03
C HIS A 93 -6.82 6.98 -3.84
N PHE A 94 -7.11 5.80 -3.28
CA PHE A 94 -6.92 4.53 -3.98
C PHE A 94 -7.79 4.44 -5.24
N LEU A 95 -9.06 4.85 -5.14
CA LEU A 95 -10.00 4.86 -6.26
C LEU A 95 -9.62 5.91 -7.32
N ALA A 96 -8.99 7.01 -6.92
CA ALA A 96 -8.41 8.00 -7.84
C ALA A 96 -7.16 7.48 -8.59
N GLY A 97 -6.70 6.26 -8.29
CA GLY A 97 -5.52 5.65 -8.91
C GLY A 97 -4.21 6.00 -8.22
N GLY A 98 -4.26 6.62 -7.04
CA GLY A 98 -3.08 7.00 -6.27
C GLY A 98 -2.47 5.86 -5.44
N ASN A 99 -1.21 6.03 -5.05
CA ASN A 99 -0.45 5.08 -4.25
C ASN A 99 -0.54 5.41 -2.75
N VAL A 100 -1.54 4.83 -2.09
CA VAL A 100 -1.77 5.02 -0.65
C VAL A 100 -0.55 4.68 0.23
N PRO A 101 0.14 3.53 0.05
CA PRO A 101 1.35 3.23 0.82
C PRO A 101 2.47 4.26 0.66
N LEU A 102 2.66 4.82 -0.54
CA LEU A 102 3.68 5.84 -0.79
C LEU A 102 3.39 7.12 0.00
N VAL A 103 2.15 7.61 -0.09
CA VAL A 103 1.68 8.83 0.59
C VAL A 103 1.81 8.71 2.11
N ILE A 104 1.41 7.57 2.69
CA ILE A 104 1.55 7.37 4.14
C ILE A 104 3.02 7.34 4.54
N ARG A 105 3.89 6.66 3.81
CA ARG A 105 5.33 6.64 4.11
C ARG A 105 5.96 8.03 4.03
N SER A 106 5.59 8.84 3.05
CA SER A 106 6.10 10.23 2.94
C SER A 106 5.64 11.09 4.10
N LEU A 107 4.37 10.97 4.53
CA LEU A 107 3.85 11.71 5.69
C LEU A 107 4.57 11.31 6.99
N ILE A 108 4.81 10.01 7.18
CA ILE A 108 5.57 9.51 8.34
C ILE A 108 7.00 10.05 8.31
N ALA A 109 7.67 10.03 7.16
CA ALA A 109 9.03 10.54 7.02
C ALA A 109 9.09 12.05 7.30
N ALA A 110 8.18 12.84 6.74
CA ALA A 110 8.10 14.29 6.94
C ALA A 110 7.88 14.63 8.42
N ARG A 111 6.91 13.95 9.06
CA ARG A 111 6.59 14.16 10.48
C ARG A 111 7.73 13.77 11.41
N LYS A 112 8.40 12.64 11.14
CA LYS A 112 9.56 12.20 11.94
C LYS A 112 10.76 13.16 11.81
N ALA A 113 10.95 13.72 10.62
CA ALA A 113 12.04 14.66 10.38
C ALA A 113 11.75 16.07 10.91
N LYS A 114 10.48 16.45 11.10
CA LYS A 114 10.05 17.78 11.58
C LYS A 114 10.48 18.97 10.69
N ILE A 115 10.85 18.71 9.43
CA ILE A 115 11.40 19.72 8.51
C ILE A 115 10.33 20.25 7.54
N VAL A 116 9.34 19.41 7.21
CA VAL A 116 8.31 19.73 6.21
C VAL A 116 6.94 19.54 6.84
N ASP A 117 6.12 20.60 6.82
CA ASP A 117 4.70 20.50 7.12
C ASP A 117 3.98 20.01 5.87
N LEU A 118 3.81 18.70 5.78
CA LEU A 118 3.15 18.04 4.65
C LEU A 118 1.77 17.56 5.09
N THR A 119 0.72 18.17 4.55
CA THR A 119 -0.65 17.71 4.81
C THR A 119 -1.00 16.51 3.94
N PHE A 120 -1.98 15.71 4.38
CA PHE A 120 -2.46 14.56 3.61
C PHE A 120 -2.94 14.97 2.19
N ARG A 121 -3.62 16.11 2.08
CA ARG A 121 -4.13 16.62 0.79
C ARG A 121 -3.02 17.03 -0.18
N GLU A 122 -1.94 17.61 0.33
CA GLU A 122 -0.79 17.97 -0.51
C GLU A 122 -0.06 16.72 -0.98
N ALA A 123 0.15 15.76 -0.08
CA ALA A 123 0.80 14.50 -0.43
C ALA A 123 0.01 13.71 -1.48
N THR A 124 -1.32 13.66 -1.39
CA THR A 124 -2.16 13.02 -2.41
C THR A 124 -2.15 13.79 -3.73
N ALA A 125 -2.18 15.12 -3.69
CA ALA A 125 -2.11 15.95 -4.89
C ALA A 125 -0.79 15.76 -5.66
N ILE A 126 0.34 15.70 -4.95
CA ILE A 126 1.67 15.46 -5.54
C ILE A 126 1.76 14.06 -6.16
N ASP A 127 1.20 13.05 -5.48
CA ASP A 127 1.13 11.67 -5.99
C ASP A 127 0.28 11.58 -7.27
N LEU A 128 -0.91 12.21 -7.29
CA LEU A 128 -1.78 12.28 -8.47
C LEU A 128 -1.16 13.08 -9.62
N ALA A 129 -0.28 14.04 -9.32
CA ALA A 129 0.52 14.74 -10.33
C ALA A 129 1.64 13.87 -10.94
N GLY A 130 1.77 12.60 -10.52
CA GLY A 130 2.78 11.66 -11.01
C GLY A 130 4.18 11.93 -10.47
N ARG A 131 4.30 12.64 -9.35
CA ARG A 131 5.58 12.94 -8.70
C ARG A 131 5.80 12.02 -7.51
N ASN A 132 7.06 11.65 -7.26
CA ASN A 132 7.42 10.80 -6.11
C ASN A 132 7.52 11.65 -4.84
N VAL A 133 6.43 11.68 -4.07
CA VAL A 133 6.34 12.44 -2.81
C VAL A 133 7.40 11.99 -1.80
N LEU A 134 7.67 10.68 -1.74
CA LEU A 134 8.63 10.12 -0.80
C LEU A 134 10.06 10.58 -1.11
N GLU A 135 10.45 10.63 -2.38
CA GLU A 135 11.77 11.12 -2.79
C GLU A 135 11.93 12.62 -2.45
N ALA A 136 10.89 13.42 -2.68
CA ALA A 136 10.91 14.84 -2.33
C ALA A 136 11.15 15.03 -0.83
N VAL A 137 10.39 14.32 0.02
CA VAL A 137 10.57 14.36 1.47
C VAL A 137 11.96 13.87 1.88
N GLN A 138 12.43 12.75 1.33
CA GLN A 138 13.76 12.21 1.64
C GLN A 138 14.88 13.20 1.29
N THR A 139 14.77 13.90 0.15
CA THR A 139 15.75 14.90 -0.25
C THR A 139 15.73 16.11 0.69
N SER A 140 14.59 16.46 1.28
CA SER A 140 14.51 17.49 2.32
C SER A 140 15.16 17.06 3.64
N VAL A 141 15.15 15.76 3.97
CA VAL A 141 15.74 15.23 5.20
C VAL A 141 17.24 14.95 5.05
N TYR A 142 17.63 14.38 3.92
CA TYR A 142 18.99 14.06 3.57
C TYR A 142 19.31 14.74 2.23
N PRO A 143 19.79 16.00 2.25
CA PRO A 143 20.06 16.72 1.02
C PRO A 143 21.16 16.02 0.23
N LYS A 144 20.95 15.91 -1.08
CA LYS A 144 21.98 15.41 -2.01
C LYS A 144 23.08 16.47 -2.07
N VAL A 145 24.25 16.15 -1.51
CA VAL A 145 25.43 17.02 -1.59
C VAL A 145 26.07 16.82 -2.95
N ILE A 146 26.31 17.92 -3.66
CA ILE A 146 27.09 17.92 -4.90
C ILE A 146 28.48 18.43 -4.54
N ASP A 147 29.51 17.64 -4.85
CA ASP A 147 30.90 18.04 -4.59
C ASP A 147 31.32 19.18 -5.52
N CYS A 148 31.63 20.33 -4.93
CA CYS A 148 32.16 21.47 -5.67
C CYS A 148 33.64 21.24 -6.03
N PRO A 149 34.11 21.63 -7.23
CA PRO A 149 35.53 21.60 -7.57
C PRO A 149 36.31 22.49 -6.60
N ALA A 150 37.46 22.00 -6.12
CA ALA A 150 38.31 22.70 -5.17
C ALA A 150 38.82 24.04 -5.75
N ARG A 151 39.05 25.05 -4.89
CA ARG A 151 39.69 26.33 -5.28
C ARG A 151 41.09 26.02 -5.84
N GLY A 152 41.24 26.08 -7.18
CA GLY A 152 42.47 25.76 -7.91
C GLY A 152 42.36 24.62 -8.94
N SER A 153 41.20 23.94 -9.01
CA SER A 153 40.92 22.99 -10.09
C SER A 153 40.85 23.69 -11.46
N ALA A 154 41.25 23.00 -12.53
CA ALA A 154 41.18 23.51 -13.90
C ALA A 154 39.75 23.87 -14.36
N LYS A 155 38.73 23.31 -13.68
CA LYS A 155 37.33 23.71 -13.86
C LYS A 155 36.92 24.68 -12.76
N HIS A 156 36.58 25.91 -13.19
CA HIS A 156 36.08 26.97 -12.31
C HIS A 156 34.55 26.94 -12.09
N SER A 157 33.81 26.21 -12.93
CA SER A 157 32.35 26.08 -12.88
C SER A 157 31.90 24.66 -12.57
N LEU A 158 30.70 24.56 -11.99
CA LEU A 158 29.95 23.32 -11.86
C LEU A 158 29.14 23.14 -13.15
N ASP A 159 29.39 22.06 -13.90
CA ASP A 159 28.59 21.76 -15.09
C ASP A 159 27.33 21.00 -14.66
N ALA A 160 26.15 21.50 -15.00
CA ALA A 160 24.89 20.82 -14.73
C ALA A 160 24.37 20.15 -16.01
N VAL A 161 24.12 18.84 -15.96
CA VAL A 161 23.52 18.11 -17.08
C VAL A 161 22.06 17.82 -16.78
N ALA A 162 21.16 18.36 -17.60
CA ALA A 162 19.73 18.09 -17.51
C ALA A 162 19.44 16.65 -17.96
N LYS A 163 18.28 16.11 -17.57
CA LYS A 163 17.92 14.69 -17.82
C LYS A 163 17.82 14.34 -19.32
N ASP A 164 17.64 15.38 -20.13
CA ASP A 164 17.56 15.47 -21.58
C ASP A 164 18.93 15.72 -22.26
N GLY A 165 20.02 15.78 -21.49
CA GLY A 165 21.40 15.81 -21.99
C GLY A 165 21.96 17.20 -22.26
N ILE A 166 21.20 18.26 -21.95
CA ILE A 166 21.68 19.65 -22.08
C ILE A 166 22.66 19.95 -20.93
N GLN A 167 23.86 20.40 -21.28
CA GLN A 167 24.90 20.80 -20.33
C GLN A 167 24.99 22.33 -20.26
N LEU A 168 25.01 22.89 -19.05
CA LEU A 168 25.13 24.33 -18.78
C LEU A 168 26.25 24.62 -17.78
#